data_AF-A0A7S0ZGC9-F1
#
_entry.id   AF-A0A7S0ZGC9-F1
#
_cell.length_a   1.000
_cell.length_b   1.000
_cell.length_c   1.000
_cell.angle_alpha   90.00
_cell.angle_beta   90.00
_cell.angle_gamma   90.00
#
_symmetry.space_group_name_H-M   'P 1'
#
loop_
_entity.id
_entity.type
_entity.pdbx_description
1 polymer ?
#
loop_
_entity_poly.entity_id
_entity_poly.type
_entity_poly.pdbx_seq_one_letter_code
_entity_poly.pdbx_strand_id
1 'polypeptide(L)'
;MWETEDLRTPSLVSQLSHPFTAHSEYFPSAALDALHRILADRRLAHYHREAVGAVVSIVHALGTKCVGFLGAILPRLMWLLRPGEDHGSRDADFKEYVFKRLGEVVSVARQHTRVYVSDILLLIREYWECGPQLLRPVL
;
A
#
# COMPACT_ATOMS: atom_id res chain seq x y z
N MET A 1 -12.12 -10.26 6.72
CA MET A 1 -12.17 -8.78 6.75
C MET A 1 -11.42 -8.18 5.57
N TRP A 2 -10.35 -8.84 5.09
CA TRP A 2 -9.83 -8.63 3.74
C TRP A 2 -9.45 -10.00 3.17
N GLU A 3 -10.23 -10.52 2.24
CA GLU A 3 -9.91 -11.81 1.62
C GLU A 3 -8.67 -11.64 0.73
N THR A 4 -7.86 -12.68 0.56
CA THR A 4 -6.71 -12.63 -0.34
C THR A 4 -7.12 -12.29 -1.79
N GLU A 5 -8.40 -12.44 -2.12
CA GLU A 5 -9.03 -11.95 -3.35
C GLU A 5 -8.98 -10.42 -3.49
N ASP A 6 -9.06 -9.64 -2.42
CA ASP A 6 -8.97 -8.16 -2.46
C ASP A 6 -7.59 -7.68 -2.96
N LEU A 7 -6.58 -8.55 -2.89
CA LEU A 7 -5.22 -8.27 -3.34
C LEU A 7 -4.98 -8.68 -4.79
N ARG A 8 -5.88 -9.48 -5.38
CA ARG A 8 -5.90 -9.78 -6.81
C ARG A 8 -6.65 -8.69 -7.55
N THR A 9 -6.16 -7.46 -7.44
CA THR A 9 -6.64 -6.41 -8.34
C THR A 9 -6.28 -6.81 -9.77
N PRO A 10 -7.25 -6.83 -10.70
CA PRO A 10 -6.97 -7.10 -12.11
C PRO A 10 -5.97 -6.06 -12.60
N SER A 11 -5.03 -6.49 -13.45
CA SER A 11 -3.95 -5.64 -13.96
C SER A 11 -4.49 -4.27 -14.37
N LEU A 12 -3.88 -3.21 -13.85
CA LEU A 12 -4.31 -1.84 -14.11
C LEU A 12 -4.24 -1.52 -15.61
N VAL A 13 -3.24 -2.08 -16.30
CA VAL A 13 -3.10 -1.94 -17.76
C VAL A 13 -4.27 -2.57 -18.51
N SER A 14 -4.78 -3.72 -18.03
CA SER A 14 -5.91 -4.42 -18.68
C SER A 14 -7.24 -3.68 -18.58
N GLN A 15 -7.34 -2.68 -17.71
CA GLN A 15 -8.53 -1.84 -17.56
C GLN A 15 -8.57 -0.68 -18.57
N LEU A 16 -7.47 -0.41 -19.26
CA LEU A 16 -7.39 0.63 -20.28
C LEU A 16 -8.02 0.16 -21.59
N SER A 17 -8.53 1.08 -22.42
CA SER A 17 -8.99 0.74 -23.77
C SER A 17 -7.81 0.59 -24.74
N HIS A 18 -7.97 -0.28 -25.75
CA HIS A 18 -6.97 -0.41 -26.81
C HIS A 18 -7.00 0.78 -27.79
N PRO A 19 -5.84 1.26 -28.27
CA PRO A 19 -4.49 0.83 -27.90
C PRO A 19 -4.02 1.46 -26.58
N PHE A 20 -3.61 0.63 -25.61
CA PHE A 20 -3.29 1.07 -24.24
C PHE A 20 -2.20 2.14 -24.18
N THR A 21 -1.23 2.11 -25.09
CA THR A 21 -0.08 3.03 -25.12
C THR A 21 -0.45 4.48 -25.46
N ALA A 22 -1.68 4.73 -25.92
CA ALA A 22 -2.18 6.07 -26.15
C ALA A 22 -2.67 6.77 -24.87
N HIS A 23 -2.85 6.01 -23.78
CA HIS A 23 -3.35 6.53 -22.51
C HIS A 23 -2.25 7.11 -21.63
N SER A 24 -2.49 8.27 -21.03
CA SER A 24 -1.59 8.87 -20.02
C SER A 24 -1.41 7.99 -18.79
N GLU A 25 -2.38 7.11 -18.52
CA GLU A 25 -2.41 6.19 -17.39
C GLU A 25 -1.57 4.93 -17.63
N TYR A 26 -1.09 4.70 -18.86
CA TYR A 26 -0.38 3.47 -19.22
C TYR A 26 0.87 3.22 -18.36
N PHE A 27 1.80 4.19 -18.32
CA PHE A 27 3.05 4.04 -17.58
C PHE A 27 2.84 3.90 -16.06
N PRO A 28 2.01 4.73 -15.40
CA PRO A 28 1.67 4.52 -14.00
C PRO A 28 1.05 3.15 -13.72
N SER A 29 0.13 2.70 -14.59
CA SER A 29 -0.52 1.38 -14.46
C SER A 29 0.49 0.25 -14.53
N ALA A 30 1.34 0.24 -15.56
CA ALA A 30 2.36 -0.79 -15.74
C ALA A 30 3.38 -0.82 -14.60
N ALA A 31 3.80 0.36 -14.12
CA ALA A 31 4.71 0.47 -12.99
C ALA A 31 4.08 -0.04 -11.69
N LEU A 32 2.84 0.33 -11.39
CA LEU A 32 2.11 -0.13 -10.22
C LEU A 32 1.87 -1.64 -10.24
N ASP A 33 1.53 -2.22 -11.39
CA ASP A 33 1.37 -3.67 -11.56
C ASP A 33 2.68 -4.41 -11.22
N ALA A 34 3.83 -3.91 -11.72
CA ALA A 34 5.14 -4.50 -11.43
C ALA A 34 5.50 -4.36 -9.93
N LEU A 35 5.30 -3.17 -9.35
CA LEU A 35 5.58 -2.92 -7.93
C LEU A 35 4.71 -3.77 -7.02
N HIS A 36 3.43 -3.94 -7.33
CA HIS A 36 2.53 -4.79 -6.56
C HIS A 36 2.95 -6.26 -6.58
N ARG A 37 3.50 -6.76 -7.70
CA ARG A 37 4.08 -8.11 -7.77
C ARG A 37 5.30 -8.26 -6.87
N ILE A 38 6.18 -7.26 -6.85
CA ILE A 38 7.35 -7.23 -5.95
C ILE A 38 6.89 -7.27 -4.49
N LEU A 39 5.91 -6.44 -4.12
CA LEU A 39 5.37 -6.39 -2.76
C LEU A 39 4.67 -7.68 -2.35
N ALA A 40 4.07 -8.41 -3.29
CA ALA A 40 3.43 -9.70 -3.02
C ALA A 40 4.43 -10.86 -2.86
N ASP A 41 5.64 -10.75 -3.43
CA ASP A 41 6.66 -11.80 -3.36
C ASP A 41 7.55 -11.64 -2.12
N ARG A 42 7.44 -12.60 -1.19
CA ARG A 42 8.24 -12.65 0.03
C ARG A 42 9.74 -12.83 -0.24
N ARG A 43 10.11 -13.43 -1.38
CA ARG A 43 11.52 -13.61 -1.76
C ARG A 43 12.21 -12.29 -2.10
N LEU A 44 11.42 -11.25 -2.37
CA LEU A 44 11.87 -9.90 -2.69
C LEU A 44 11.66 -8.93 -1.51
N ALA A 45 11.48 -9.43 -0.28
CA ALA A 45 11.22 -8.63 0.91
C ALA A 45 12.26 -7.51 1.12
N HIS A 46 13.52 -7.76 0.76
CA HIS A 46 14.59 -6.76 0.85
C HIS A 46 14.40 -5.55 -0.08
N TYR A 47 13.54 -5.63 -1.10
CA TYR A 47 13.16 -4.51 -1.97
C TYR A 47 11.82 -3.87 -1.60
N HIS A 48 11.11 -4.38 -0.59
CA HIS A 48 9.76 -3.88 -0.28
C HIS A 48 9.78 -2.40 0.14
N ARG A 49 10.83 -1.95 0.85
CA ARG A 49 10.93 -0.56 1.32
C ARG A 49 11.07 0.42 0.15
N GLU A 50 11.91 0.09 -0.81
CA GLU A 50 12.11 0.82 -2.06
C GLU A 50 10.85 0.77 -2.92
N ALA A 51 10.21 -0.40 -3.04
CA ALA A 51 8.99 -0.57 -3.82
C ALA A 51 7.84 0.28 -3.27
N VAL A 52 7.63 0.30 -1.95
CA VAL A 52 6.65 1.20 -1.30
C VAL A 52 7.01 2.67 -1.59
N GLY A 53 8.29 3.03 -1.51
CA GLY A 53 8.77 4.38 -1.84
C GLY A 53 8.47 4.79 -3.28
N ALA A 54 8.63 3.86 -4.23
CA ALA A 54 8.31 4.08 -5.64
C ALA A 54 6.80 4.24 -5.87
N VAL A 55 5.96 3.42 -5.22
CA VAL A 55 4.50 3.57 -5.27
C VAL A 55 4.09 4.97 -4.81
N VAL A 56 4.62 5.44 -3.69
CA VAL A 56 4.29 6.78 -3.18
C VAL A 56 4.84 7.90 -4.07
N SER A 57 6.03 7.72 -4.66
CA SER A 57 6.57 8.66 -5.64
C SER A 57 5.66 8.81 -6.87
N ILE A 58 5.07 7.70 -7.36
CA ILE A 58 4.08 7.72 -8.44
C ILE A 58 2.84 8.51 -8.02
N VAL A 59 2.34 8.31 -6.79
CA VAL A 59 1.20 9.07 -6.26
C VAL A 59 1.49 10.56 -6.23
N HIS A 60 2.66 10.97 -5.72
CA HIS A 60 3.07 12.37 -5.72
C HIS A 60 3.17 12.96 -7.12
N ALA A 61 3.75 12.21 -8.07
CA ALA A 61 3.87 12.65 -9.46
C ALA A 61 2.50 12.81 -10.16
N LEU A 62 1.52 11.97 -9.83
CA LEU A 62 0.16 12.05 -10.37
C LEU A 62 -0.69 13.15 -9.71
N GLY A 63 -0.41 13.53 -8.46
CA GLY A 63 -1.22 14.48 -7.70
C GLY A 63 -2.68 14.02 -7.62
N THR A 64 -3.63 14.89 -8.01
CA THR A 64 -5.07 14.56 -7.97
C THR A 64 -5.48 13.45 -8.94
N LYS A 65 -4.67 13.14 -9.97
CA LYS A 65 -4.94 12.03 -10.89
C LYS A 65 -4.72 10.66 -10.25
N CYS A 66 -4.14 10.60 -9.05
CA CYS A 66 -3.94 9.34 -8.33
C CYS A 66 -5.25 8.65 -7.91
N VAL A 67 -6.39 9.38 -7.92
CA VAL A 67 -7.70 8.87 -7.45
C VAL A 67 -8.12 7.58 -8.16
N GLY A 68 -7.86 7.47 -9.48
CA GLY A 68 -8.15 6.26 -10.25
C GLY A 68 -7.35 5.02 -9.82
N PHE A 69 -6.25 5.21 -9.08
CA PHE A 69 -5.36 4.14 -8.64
C PHE A 69 -5.51 3.78 -7.16
N LEU A 70 -6.29 4.56 -6.38
CA LEU A 70 -6.41 4.36 -4.93
C LEU A 70 -6.97 2.99 -4.57
N GLY A 71 -7.88 2.46 -5.38
CA GLY A 71 -8.43 1.11 -5.23
C GLY A 71 -7.38 0.00 -5.31
N ALA A 72 -6.24 0.24 -5.96
CA ALA A 72 -5.14 -0.70 -5.99
C ALA A 72 -4.06 -0.40 -4.94
N ILE A 73 -3.82 0.88 -4.65
CA ILE A 73 -2.71 1.31 -3.79
C ILE A 73 -3.04 1.14 -2.31
N LEU A 74 -4.20 1.65 -1.85
CA LEU A 74 -4.52 1.67 -0.42
C LEU A 74 -4.66 0.25 0.15
N PRO A 75 -5.41 -0.68 -0.48
CA PRO A 75 -5.48 -2.06 0.01
C PRO A 75 -4.12 -2.76 0.05
N ARG A 76 -3.23 -2.47 -0.91
CA ARG A 76 -1.88 -3.03 -0.93
C ARG A 76 -1.03 -2.55 0.23
N LEU A 77 -1.02 -1.25 0.53
CA LEU A 77 -0.26 -0.68 1.64
C LEU A 77 -0.82 -1.18 2.99
N MET A 78 -2.14 -1.24 3.11
CA MET A 78 -2.83 -1.74 4.29
C MET A 78 -2.53 -3.23 4.54
N TRP A 79 -2.42 -4.03 3.47
CA TRP A 79 -2.01 -5.42 3.56
C TRP A 79 -0.63 -5.59 4.20
N LEU A 80 0.34 -4.76 3.80
CA LEU A 80 1.70 -4.81 4.37
C LEU A 80 1.76 -4.50 5.87
N LEU A 81 0.72 -3.85 6.42
CA LEU A 81 0.64 -3.47 7.82
C LEU A 81 0.00 -4.56 8.72
N ARG A 82 -0.62 -5.58 8.13
CA ARG A 82 -1.41 -6.57 8.89
C ARG A 82 -0.61 -7.20 10.04
N PRO A 83 -1.24 -7.39 11.22
CA PRO A 83 -0.68 -8.21 12.29
C PRO A 83 -0.64 -9.70 11.90
N GLY A 84 0.39 -10.43 12.35
CA GLY A 84 0.44 -11.89 12.27
C GLY A 84 0.79 -12.51 10.92
N GLU A 85 0.78 -11.75 9.83
CA GLU A 85 1.29 -12.25 8.55
C GLU A 85 2.78 -11.94 8.38
N ASP A 86 3.59 -12.99 8.28
CA ASP A 86 5.03 -12.89 8.06
C ASP A 86 5.31 -12.59 6.58
N HIS A 87 5.14 -11.33 6.20
CA HIS A 87 5.45 -10.82 4.85
C HIS A 87 6.97 -10.67 4.60
N GLY A 88 7.81 -11.28 5.43
CA GLY A 88 9.24 -10.94 5.52
C GLY A 88 9.51 -9.63 6.24
N SER A 89 8.46 -9.04 6.83
CA SER A 89 8.48 -7.72 7.48
C SER A 89 7.87 -7.80 8.87
N ARG A 90 8.58 -8.50 9.74
CA ARG A 90 8.33 -8.52 11.18
C ARG A 90 8.98 -7.33 11.89
N ASP A 91 9.60 -6.45 11.09
CA ASP A 91 10.34 -5.28 11.53
C ASP A 91 9.38 -4.12 11.81
N ALA A 92 9.37 -3.65 13.05
CA ALA A 92 8.59 -2.49 13.45
C ALA A 92 8.96 -1.25 12.63
N ASP A 93 10.24 -1.12 12.24
CA ASP A 93 10.75 0.01 11.47
C ASP A 93 10.14 0.07 10.07
N PHE A 94 9.93 -1.10 9.44
CA PHE A 94 9.26 -1.16 8.14
C PHE A 94 7.78 -0.81 8.27
N LYS A 95 7.09 -1.31 9.29
CA LYS A 95 5.67 -1.00 9.50
C LYS A 95 5.46 0.49 9.77
N GLU A 96 6.31 1.10 10.60
CA GLU A 96 6.30 2.55 10.81
C GLU A 96 6.53 3.31 9.51
N TYR A 97 7.50 2.87 8.70
CA TYR A 97 7.75 3.44 7.38
C TYR A 97 6.51 3.34 6.48
N VAL A 98 5.85 2.18 6.39
CA VAL A 98 4.64 2.01 5.58
C VAL A 98 3.49 2.87 6.10
N PHE A 99 3.30 3.00 7.42
CA PHE A 99 2.30 3.92 7.99
C PHE A 99 2.55 5.37 7.58
N LYS A 100 3.81 5.83 7.64
CA LYS A 100 4.18 7.17 7.19
C LYS A 100 3.85 7.37 5.71
N ARG A 101 4.18 6.39 4.88
CA ARG A 101 3.89 6.38 3.44
C ARG A 101 2.39 6.35 3.14
N LEU A 102 1.60 5.61 3.92
CA LEU A 102 0.14 5.64 3.84
C LEU A 102 -0.41 7.04 4.15
N GLY A 103 0.13 7.72 5.16
CA GLY A 103 -0.21 9.11 5.48
C GLY A 103 0.08 10.09 4.34
N GLU A 104 1.18 9.90 3.61
CA GLU A 104 1.50 10.71 2.43
C GLU A 104 0.46 10.50 1.31
N VAL A 105 0.07 9.25 1.03
CA VAL A 105 -0.97 8.95 0.04
C VAL A 105 -2.31 9.59 0.44
N VAL A 106 -2.69 9.48 1.71
CA VAL A 106 -3.91 10.11 2.25
C VAL A 106 -3.87 11.64 2.09
N SER A 107 -2.71 12.26 2.33
CA SER A 107 -2.53 13.71 2.15
C SER A 107 -2.73 14.15 0.70
N VAL A 108 -2.20 13.39 -0.27
CA VAL A 108 -2.36 13.68 -1.71
C VAL A 108 -3.81 13.44 -2.17
N ALA A 109 -4.40 12.31 -1.77
CA ALA A 109 -5.75 11.90 -2.19
C ALA A 109 -6.88 12.65 -1.46
N ARG A 110 -6.61 13.24 -0.29
CA ARG A 110 -7.55 14.02 0.52
C ARG A 110 -8.87 13.26 0.76
N GLN A 111 -10.00 13.88 0.40
CA GLN A 111 -11.35 13.36 0.59
C GLN A 111 -11.62 12.02 -0.10
N HIS A 112 -10.85 11.67 -1.15
CA HIS A 112 -11.04 10.42 -1.89
C HIS A 112 -10.64 9.17 -1.08
N THR A 113 -10.02 9.34 0.09
CA THR A 113 -9.69 8.25 1.01
C THR A 113 -10.78 7.88 2.00
N ARG A 114 -11.90 8.63 2.04
CA ARG A 114 -12.96 8.47 3.05
C ARG A 114 -13.47 7.04 3.21
N VAL A 115 -13.55 6.28 2.11
CA VAL A 115 -14.02 4.88 2.09
C VAL A 115 -13.08 3.96 2.88
N TYR A 116 -11.78 4.28 2.94
CA TYR A 116 -10.75 3.47 3.61
C TYR A 116 -10.49 3.90 5.06
N VAL A 117 -11.05 5.02 5.52
CA VAL A 117 -10.73 5.60 6.84
C VAL A 117 -11.01 4.62 7.98
N SER A 118 -12.15 3.91 7.93
CA SER A 118 -12.51 2.93 8.94
C SER A 118 -11.43 1.84 9.08
N ASP A 119 -10.98 1.30 7.95
CA ASP A 119 -9.97 0.25 7.93
C ASP A 119 -8.59 0.76 8.35
N ILE A 120 -8.23 1.98 7.96
CA ILE A 120 -6.98 2.63 8.40
C ILE A 120 -7.00 2.82 9.92
N LEU A 121 -8.10 3.28 10.49
CA LEU A 121 -8.24 3.46 11.95
C LEU A 121 -8.19 2.12 12.68
N LEU A 122 -8.77 1.06 12.12
CA LEU A 122 -8.64 -0.29 12.66
C LEU A 122 -7.18 -0.75 12.67
N LEU A 123 -6.44 -0.55 11.57
CA LEU A 123 -5.01 -0.90 11.50
C LEU A 123 -4.17 -0.11 12.51
N ILE A 124 -4.45 1.19 12.69
CA ILE A 124 -3.76 2.01 13.70
C ILE A 124 -4.03 1.46 15.10
N ARG A 125 -5.29 1.12 15.40
CA ARG A 125 -5.68 0.54 16.68
C ARG A 125 -4.98 -0.79 16.93
N GLU A 126 -5.01 -1.70 15.96
CA GLU A 126 -4.34 -3.00 16.06
C GLU A 126 -2.82 -2.85 16.25
N TYR A 127 -2.18 -1.92 15.53
CA TYR A 127 -0.77 -1.63 15.69
C TYR A 127 -0.44 -1.08 17.09
N TRP A 128 -1.30 -0.23 17.65
CA TRP A 128 -1.12 0.35 18.98
C TRP A 128 -1.34 -0.67 20.10
N GLU A 129 -2.37 -1.51 19.98
CA GLU A 129 -2.68 -2.58 20.94
C GLU A 129 -1.60 -3.68 20.92
N CYS A 130 -0.96 -3.89 19.77
CA CYS A 130 0.17 -4.80 19.60
C CYS A 130 1.54 -4.15 19.86
N GLY A 131 1.54 -2.97 20.52
CA GLY A 131 2.66 -2.04 20.64
C GLY A 131 4.01 -2.65 21.01
N PRO A 132 5.12 -1.91 20.77
CA PRO A 132 6.47 -2.41 20.98
C PRO A 132 6.62 -2.93 22.41
N GLN A 133 7.41 -3.97 22.60
CA GLN A 133 7.72 -4.57 23.92
C GLN A 133 8.33 -3.58 24.95
N LEU A 134 8.36 -2.29 24.65
CA LEU A 134 8.81 -1.18 25.49
C LEU A 134 7.89 -0.91 26.70
N LEU A 135 6.66 -1.48 26.74
CA LEU A 135 5.80 -1.46 27.92
C LEU A 135 5.69 -2.84 28.60
N ARG A 136 6.66 -3.74 28.44
CA ARG A 136 6.83 -4.80 29.44
C ARG A 136 7.37 -4.13 30.70
N PRO A 137 6.62 -4.09 31.82
CA PRO A 137 7.23 -3.78 33.10
C PRO A 137 8.30 -4.84 33.32
N VAL A 138 9.49 -4.40 33.72
CA VAL A 138 10.51 -5.31 34.23
C VAL A 138 9.93 -5.96 35.48
N LEU A 139 9.42 -7.18 35.33
CA LEU A 139 9.10 -8.11 36.42
C LEU A 139 9.86 -9.40 36.17
#